data_AF-A0A399ZMH6-F1
#
_entry.id   AF-A0A399ZMH6-F1
#
_cell.length_a   1.000
_cell.length_b   1.000
_cell.length_c   1.000
_cell.angle_alpha   90.00
_cell.angle_beta   90.00
_cell.angle_gamma   90.00
#
_symmetry.space_group_name_H-M   'P 1'
#
loop_
_entity.id
_entity.type
_entity.pdbx_description
1 polymer ?
#
loop_
_entity_poly.entity_id
_entity_poly.type
_entity_poly.pdbx_seq_one_letter_code
_entity_poly.pdbx_strand_id
1 'polypeptide(L)'
;MTVENYLAEAGAFATLAGLLAGFGLTAVIQFLVTENKSKLVTACIIVFSISTVLFTYSLIASVLAFAATAELNEVRADLEPLSVGGFLILVLAIFVFLGGIGLSGWIRSRAAGITTSIFAVITMCLTASALWSVLSLFM
;
A
#
# COMPACT_ATOMS: atom_id res chain seq x y z
N MET A 1 18.76 16.34 -4.74
CA MET A 1 17.93 15.66 -5.76
C MET A 1 17.53 16.68 -6.81
N THR A 2 17.49 16.34 -8.10
CA THR A 2 16.96 17.25 -9.13
C THR A 2 15.43 17.30 -9.05
N VAL A 3 14.82 18.40 -9.47
CA VAL A 3 13.36 18.56 -9.53
C VAL A 3 12.72 17.46 -10.38
N GLU A 4 13.33 17.13 -11.53
CA GLU A 4 12.85 16.07 -12.42
C GLU A 4 12.83 14.69 -11.75
N ASN A 5 13.88 14.33 -11.00
CA ASN A 5 13.93 13.04 -10.30
C ASN A 5 12.87 12.96 -9.21
N TYR A 6 12.65 14.06 -8.48
CA TYR A 6 11.64 14.12 -7.43
C TYR A 6 10.23 13.98 -8.00
N LEU A 7 9.92 14.69 -9.10
CA LEU A 7 8.63 14.59 -9.77
C LEU A 7 8.37 13.18 -10.32
N ALA A 8 9.40 12.54 -10.90
CA ALA A 8 9.29 11.16 -11.36
C ALA A 8 9.00 10.19 -10.20
N GLU A 9 9.67 10.34 -9.07
CA GLU A 9 9.46 9.53 -7.87
C GLU A 9 8.06 9.73 -7.27
N ALA A 10 7.66 10.97 -7.02
CA ALA A 10 6.34 11.29 -6.48
C ALA A 10 5.21 10.82 -7.41
N GLY A 11 5.40 10.95 -8.73
CA GLY A 11 4.48 10.43 -9.74
C GLY A 11 4.37 8.90 -9.72
N ALA A 12 5.49 8.19 -9.55
CA ALA A 12 5.52 6.73 -9.44
C ALA A 12 4.79 6.25 -8.17
N PHE A 13 5.04 6.88 -7.03
CA PHE A 13 4.33 6.56 -5.79
C PHE A 13 2.84 6.86 -5.86
N ALA A 14 2.44 8.01 -6.42
CA ALA A 14 1.04 8.32 -6.64
C ALA A 14 0.35 7.24 -7.51
N THR A 15 0.98 6.86 -8.62
CA THR A 15 0.43 5.83 -9.52
C THR A 15 0.25 4.49 -8.81
N LEU A 16 1.28 4.03 -8.10
CA LEU A 16 1.26 2.75 -7.39
C LEU A 16 0.21 2.75 -6.26
N ALA A 17 0.18 3.82 -5.46
CA ALA A 17 -0.79 3.99 -4.39
C ALA A 17 -2.23 4.02 -4.92
N GLY A 18 -2.48 4.73 -6.02
CA GLY A 18 -3.79 4.78 -6.68
C GLY A 18 -4.27 3.42 -7.20
N LEU A 19 -3.39 2.67 -7.87
CA LEU A 19 -3.72 1.32 -8.37
C LEU A 19 -4.06 0.37 -7.22
N LEU A 20 -3.24 0.35 -6.17
CA LEU A 20 -3.45 -0.52 -5.01
C LEU A 20 -4.68 -0.14 -4.19
N ALA A 21 -4.98 1.16 -4.05
CA ALA A 21 -6.23 1.63 -3.45
C ALA A 21 -7.44 1.11 -4.24
N GLY A 22 -7.40 1.18 -5.58
CA GLY A 22 -8.45 0.64 -6.44
C GLY A 22 -8.65 -0.87 -6.28
N PHE A 23 -7.57 -1.64 -6.21
CA PHE A 23 -7.64 -3.08 -5.95
C PHE A 23 -8.20 -3.39 -4.56
N GLY A 24 -7.78 -2.65 -3.53
CA GLY A 24 -8.31 -2.80 -2.17
C GLY A 24 -9.81 -2.52 -2.09
N LEU A 25 -10.28 -1.43 -2.70
CA LEU A 25 -11.70 -1.10 -2.75
C LEU A 25 -12.50 -2.18 -3.49
N THR A 26 -11.96 -2.68 -4.61
CA THR A 26 -12.58 -3.76 -5.38
C THR A 26 -12.74 -5.03 -4.54
N ALA A 27 -11.72 -5.40 -3.76
CA ALA A 27 -11.80 -6.54 -2.84
C ALA A 27 -12.86 -6.33 -1.75
N VAL A 28 -12.95 -5.13 -1.16
CA VAL A 28 -13.97 -4.77 -0.17
C VAL A 28 -15.37 -4.96 -0.74
N ILE A 29 -15.64 -4.45 -1.95
CA ILE A 29 -16.94 -4.58 -2.61
C ILE A 29 -17.26 -6.06 -2.84
N GLN A 30 -16.30 -6.86 -3.32
CA GLN A 30 -16.50 -8.30 -3.55
C GLN A 30 -16.88 -9.05 -2.27
N PHE A 31 -16.27 -8.72 -1.14
CA PHE A 31 -16.63 -9.32 0.14
C PHE A 31 -17.98 -8.82 0.69
N LEU A 32 -18.35 -7.57 0.43
CA LEU A 32 -19.65 -7.02 0.84
C LEU A 32 -20.83 -7.65 0.10
N VAL A 33 -20.67 -7.95 -1.19
CA VAL A 33 -21.72 -8.58 -2.00
C VAL A 33 -21.78 -10.11 -1.85
N THR A 34 -20.82 -10.70 -1.14
CA THR A 34 -20.80 -12.14 -0.87
C THR A 34 -21.86 -12.50 0.18
N GLU A 35 -22.66 -13.54 -0.06
CA GLU A 35 -23.73 -13.97 0.87
C GLU A 35 -23.21 -14.58 2.18
N ASN A 36 -21.92 -14.93 2.24
CA ASN A 36 -21.28 -15.53 3.40
C ASN A 36 -21.00 -14.48 4.50
N LYS A 37 -21.75 -14.53 5.60
CA LYS A 37 -21.62 -13.62 6.76
C LYS A 37 -20.62 -14.09 7.83
N SER A 38 -19.63 -14.91 7.47
CA SER A 38 -18.64 -15.39 8.45
C SER A 38 -17.78 -14.25 8.99
N LYS A 39 -17.28 -14.42 10.23
CA LYS A 39 -16.34 -13.49 10.87
C LYS A 39 -15.07 -13.25 10.04
N LEU A 40 -14.66 -14.23 9.23
CA LEU A 40 -13.49 -14.13 8.35
C LEU A 40 -13.73 -13.15 7.19
N VAL A 41 -14.94 -13.14 6.63
CA VAL A 41 -15.32 -12.17 5.57
C VAL A 41 -15.31 -10.76 6.15
N THR A 42 -15.87 -10.55 7.35
CA THR A 42 -15.79 -9.25 8.04
C THR A 42 -14.35 -8.82 8.31
N ALA A 43 -13.49 -9.73 8.77
CA ALA A 43 -12.07 -9.43 8.97
C ALA A 43 -11.39 -9.00 7.66
N CYS A 44 -11.66 -9.68 6.55
CA CYS A 44 -11.13 -9.30 5.24
C CYS A 44 -11.63 -7.92 4.79
N ILE A 45 -12.92 -7.62 4.97
CA ILE A 45 -13.49 -6.30 4.68
C ILE A 45 -12.74 -5.21 5.46
N ILE A 46 -12.56 -5.41 6.77
CA ILE A 46 -11.87 -4.43 7.64
C ILE A 46 -10.42 -4.24 7.18
N VAL A 47 -9.68 -5.33 6.99
CA VAL A 47 -8.26 -5.27 6.61
C VAL A 47 -8.07 -4.59 5.25
N PHE A 48 -8.85 -4.98 4.24
CA PHE A 48 -8.77 -4.36 2.91
C PHE A 48 -9.25 -2.90 2.91
N SER A 49 -10.23 -2.55 3.75
CA SER A 49 -10.67 -1.15 3.91
C SER A 49 -9.57 -0.31 4.53
N ILE A 50 -8.91 -0.80 5.59
CA ILE A 50 -7.76 -0.12 6.22
C ILE A 50 -6.66 0.09 5.19
N SER A 51 -6.24 -0.96 4.46
CA SER A 51 -5.20 -0.80 3.44
C SER A 51 -5.60 0.21 2.34
N THR A 52 -6.87 0.20 1.92
CA THR A 52 -7.38 1.12 0.90
C THR A 52 -7.29 2.57 1.34
N VAL A 53 -7.68 2.87 2.58
CA VAL A 53 -7.58 4.22 3.14
C VAL A 53 -6.12 4.65 3.26
N LEU A 54 -5.22 3.76 3.70
CA LEU A 54 -3.79 4.07 3.79
C LEU A 54 -3.16 4.32 2.41
N PHE A 55 -3.48 3.51 1.41
CA PHE A 55 -3.07 3.75 0.02
C PHE A 55 -3.61 5.09 -0.50
N THR A 56 -4.88 5.40 -0.20
CA THR A 56 -5.50 6.66 -0.62
C THR A 56 -4.81 7.87 0.02
N TYR A 57 -4.46 7.78 1.31
CA TYR A 57 -3.67 8.83 1.97
C TYR A 57 -2.30 9.01 1.29
N SER A 58 -1.59 7.92 1.03
CA SER A 58 -0.27 7.96 0.38
C SER A 58 -0.33 8.55 -1.04
N LEU A 59 -1.38 8.20 -1.79
CA LEU A 59 -1.69 8.81 -3.09
C LEU A 59 -1.83 10.32 -2.94
N ILE A 60 -2.69 10.80 -2.03
CA ILE A 60 -2.95 12.22 -1.83
C ILE A 60 -1.66 12.95 -1.43
N ALA A 61 -0.90 12.41 -0.48
CA ALA A 61 0.37 12.98 -0.06
C ALA A 61 1.36 13.11 -1.23
N SER A 62 1.49 12.06 -2.06
CA SER A 62 2.37 12.06 -3.22
C SER A 62 1.92 13.05 -4.31
N VAL A 63 0.62 13.16 -4.56
CA VAL A 63 0.06 14.12 -5.53
C VAL A 63 0.26 15.56 -5.06
N LEU A 64 0.05 15.85 -3.77
CA LEU A 64 0.28 17.18 -3.21
C LEU A 64 1.77 17.57 -3.24
N ALA A 65 2.65 16.63 -2.89
CA ALA A 65 4.10 16.84 -2.97
C ALA A 65 4.57 17.06 -4.41
N PHE A 66 4.04 16.29 -5.36
CA PHE A 66 4.26 16.47 -6.79
C PHE A 66 3.81 17.85 -7.26
N ALA A 67 2.56 18.23 -6.98
CA ALA A 67 1.99 19.49 -7.40
C ALA A 67 2.75 20.69 -6.83
N ALA A 68 3.05 20.68 -5.53
CA ALA A 68 3.81 21.76 -4.89
C ALA A 68 5.22 21.92 -5.48
N THR A 69 5.89 20.80 -5.78
CA THR A 69 7.24 20.82 -6.39
C THR A 69 7.20 21.29 -7.83
N ALA A 70 6.16 20.91 -8.59
CA ALA A 70 5.97 21.35 -9.97
C ALA A 70 5.67 22.85 -10.07
N GLU A 71 4.78 23.37 -9.21
CA GLU A 71 4.40 24.78 -9.20
C GLU A 71 5.54 25.70 -8.76
N LEU A 72 6.33 25.27 -7.76
CA LEU A 72 7.47 26.05 -7.26
C LEU A 72 8.75 25.84 -8.09
N ASN A 73 8.79 24.81 -8.94
CA ASN A 73 9.97 24.35 -9.66
C ASN A 73 11.22 24.19 -8.77
N GLU A 74 10.99 23.79 -7.52
CA GLU A 74 12.01 23.67 -6.47
C GLU A 74 11.59 22.57 -5.49
N VAL A 75 12.56 21.78 -5.02
CA VAL A 75 12.34 20.81 -3.94
C VAL A 75 12.53 21.51 -2.60
N ARG A 76 11.44 21.76 -1.87
CA ARG A 76 11.48 22.38 -0.53
C ARG A 76 11.60 21.34 0.58
N ALA A 77 12.53 21.58 1.50
CA ALA A 77 12.72 20.76 2.70
C ALA A 77 11.47 20.70 3.59
N ASP A 78 10.63 21.74 3.59
CA ASP A 78 9.38 21.77 4.36
C ASP A 78 8.38 20.67 3.95
N LEU A 79 8.48 20.14 2.72
CA LEU A 79 7.63 19.07 2.21
C LEU A 79 8.22 17.67 2.46
N GLU A 80 9.48 17.58 2.91
CA GLU A 80 10.17 16.32 3.16
C GLU A 80 9.42 15.43 4.18
N PRO A 81 8.88 15.96 5.30
CA PRO A 81 8.11 15.14 6.25
C PRO A 81 6.83 14.57 5.62
N LEU A 82 6.18 15.30 4.71
CA LEU A 82 4.97 14.84 4.02
C LEU A 82 5.31 13.69 3.07
N SER A 83 6.40 13.81 2.32
CA SER A 83 6.84 12.79 1.36
C SER A 83 7.33 11.53 2.05
N VAL A 84 8.18 11.67 3.08
CA VAL A 84 8.64 10.54 3.89
C VAL A 84 7.47 9.87 4.62
N GLY A 85 6.58 10.67 5.23
CA GLY A 85 5.38 10.15 5.89
C GLY A 85 4.45 9.41 4.93
N GLY A 86 4.22 9.96 3.74
CA GLY A 86 3.44 9.34 2.67
C GLY A 86 4.04 8.01 2.19
N PHE A 87 5.37 7.95 2.04
CA PHE A 87 6.07 6.73 1.68
C PHE A 87 6.01 5.66 2.80
N LEU A 88 6.22 6.04 4.06
CA LEU A 88 6.12 5.10 5.18
C LEU A 88 4.71 4.51 5.32
N ILE A 89 3.67 5.35 5.12
CA ILE A 89 2.29 4.89 5.10
C ILE A 89 2.01 3.98 3.90
N LEU A 90 2.62 4.24 2.73
CA LEU A 90 2.55 3.34 1.57
C LEU A 90 3.07 1.95 1.92
N VAL A 91 4.26 1.90 2.52
CA VAL A 91 4.91 0.65 2.93
C VAL A 91 4.04 -0.09 3.94
N LEU A 92 3.53 0.60 4.95
CA LEU A 92 2.60 0.01 5.92
C LEU A 92 1.34 -0.55 5.23
N ALA A 93 0.77 0.19 4.29
CA ALA A 93 -0.41 -0.23 3.54
C ALA A 93 -0.16 -1.52 2.75
N ILE A 94 1.02 -1.69 2.15
CA ILE A 94 1.42 -2.92 1.45
C ILE A 94 1.40 -4.12 2.40
N PHE A 95 1.96 -4.01 3.61
CA PHE A 95 1.94 -5.10 4.58
C PHE A 95 0.52 -5.43 5.06
N VAL A 96 -0.30 -4.42 5.33
CA VAL A 96 -1.72 -4.64 5.70
C VAL A 96 -2.48 -5.32 4.56
N PHE A 97 -2.25 -4.90 3.31
CA PHE A 97 -2.87 -5.47 2.11
C PHE A 97 -2.47 -6.93 1.91
N LEU A 98 -1.20 -7.27 2.07
CA LEU A 98 -0.70 -8.66 2.04
C LEU A 98 -1.34 -9.51 3.15
N GLY A 99 -1.58 -8.93 4.33
CA GLY A 99 -2.33 -9.58 5.42
C GLY A 99 -3.76 -9.92 5.00
N GLY A 100 -4.44 -9.00 4.31
CA GLY A 100 -5.77 -9.22 3.74
C GLY A 100 -5.79 -10.37 2.73
N ILE A 101 -4.80 -10.42 1.85
CA ILE A 101 -4.63 -11.52 0.88
C ILE A 101 -4.45 -12.85 1.60
N GLY A 102 -3.59 -12.92 2.61
CA GLY A 102 -3.36 -14.13 3.40
C GLY A 102 -4.65 -14.65 4.06
N LEU A 103 -5.45 -13.75 4.63
CA LEU A 103 -6.73 -14.06 5.28
C LEU A 103 -7.80 -14.52 4.29
N SER A 104 -7.82 -13.98 3.07
CA SER A 104 -8.88 -14.24 2.09
C SER A 104 -9.05 -15.73 1.74
N GLY A 105 -7.96 -16.51 1.68
CA GLY A 105 -8.00 -17.93 1.34
C GLY A 105 -8.76 -18.78 2.38
N TRP A 106 -8.77 -18.34 3.64
CA TRP A 106 -9.46 -19.04 4.74
C TRP A 106 -10.98 -19.00 4.62
N ILE A 107 -11.53 -18.06 3.85
CA ILE A 107 -12.97 -17.98 3.59
C ILE A 107 -13.45 -19.21 2.81
N ARG A 108 -12.62 -19.75 1.90
CA ARG A 108 -13.00 -20.84 1.01
C ARG A 108 -12.71 -22.22 1.60
N SER A 109 -11.47 -22.46 2.05
CA SER A 109 -11.08 -23.76 2.60
C SER A 109 -9.79 -23.66 3.41
N ARG A 110 -9.51 -24.66 4.26
CA ARG A 110 -8.24 -24.73 5.02
C ARG A 110 -7.03 -24.83 4.09
N ALA A 111 -7.13 -25.62 3.02
CA ALA A 111 -6.03 -25.77 2.07
C ALA A 111 -5.72 -24.44 1.36
N ALA A 112 -6.75 -23.71 0.91
CA ALA A 112 -6.57 -22.39 0.32
C ALA A 112 -6.02 -21.37 1.32
N GLY A 113 -6.52 -21.38 2.56
CA GLY A 113 -6.02 -20.48 3.61
C GLY A 113 -4.54 -20.68 3.93
N ILE A 114 -4.10 -21.94 4.06
CA ILE A 114 -2.69 -22.27 4.31
C ILE A 114 -1.82 -21.80 3.15
N THR A 115 -2.19 -22.11 1.90
CA THR A 115 -1.39 -21.72 0.74
C THR A 115 -1.31 -20.21 0.57
N THR A 116 -2.43 -19.48 0.66
CA THR A 116 -2.42 -18.00 0.55
C THR A 116 -1.64 -17.35 1.68
N SER A 117 -1.72 -17.87 2.89
CA SER A 117 -0.96 -17.33 4.04
C SER A 117 0.54 -17.54 3.85
N ILE A 118 0.97 -18.70 3.38
CA ILE A 118 2.39 -18.97 3.10
C ILE A 118 2.91 -18.01 2.03
N PHE A 119 2.19 -17.87 0.90
CA PHE A 119 2.58 -16.92 -0.14
C PHE A 119 2.59 -15.47 0.35
N ALA A 120 1.62 -15.08 1.18
CA ALA A 120 1.61 -13.75 1.78
C ALA A 120 2.83 -13.51 2.67
N VAL A 121 3.18 -14.46 3.55
CA VAL A 121 4.35 -14.36 4.42
C VAL A 121 5.65 -14.31 3.61
N ILE A 122 5.82 -15.18 2.62
CA ILE A 122 6.99 -15.16 1.72
C ILE A 122 7.10 -13.78 1.06
N THR A 123 6.00 -13.26 0.52
CA THR A 123 5.98 -11.95 -0.13
C THR A 123 6.31 -10.83 0.86
N MET A 124 5.78 -10.89 2.09
CA MET A 124 6.14 -9.92 3.15
C MET A 124 7.65 -9.94 3.44
N CYS A 125 8.25 -11.12 3.58
CA CYS A 125 9.69 -11.26 3.79
C CYS A 125 10.51 -10.70 2.62
N LEU A 126 10.10 -10.99 1.39
CA LEU A 126 10.76 -10.46 0.19
C LEU A 126 10.65 -8.94 0.11
N THR A 127 9.46 -8.37 0.35
CA THR A 127 9.25 -6.92 0.40
C THR A 127 10.09 -6.27 1.50
N ALA A 128 10.13 -6.85 2.70
CA ALA A 128 10.96 -6.34 3.80
C ALA A 128 12.45 -6.40 3.44
N SER A 129 12.92 -7.48 2.80
CA SER A 129 14.31 -7.61 2.37
C SER A 129 14.69 -6.61 1.28
N ALA A 130 13.78 -6.31 0.35
CA ALA A 130 13.98 -5.30 -0.67
C ALA A 130 14.08 -3.89 -0.06
N LEU A 131 13.18 -3.57 0.88
CA LEU A 131 13.22 -2.31 1.63
C LEU A 131 14.52 -2.17 2.42
N TRP A 132 14.93 -3.23 3.13
CA TRP A 132 16.19 -3.24 3.86
C TRP A 132 17.40 -3.03 2.96
N SER A 133 17.43 -3.71 1.80
CA SER A 133 18.51 -3.57 0.82
C SER A 133 18.67 -2.13 0.35
N VAL A 134 17.57 -1.42 0.11
CA VAL A 134 17.60 0.00 -0.27
C VAL A 134 18.01 0.89 0.91
N LEU A 135 17.42 0.69 2.09
CA LEU A 135 17.72 1.52 3.27
C LEU A 135 19.18 1.39 3.72
N SER A 136 19.79 0.20 3.56
CA SER A 136 21.19 -0.05 3.90
C SER A 136 22.19 0.76 3.06
N LEU A 137 21.77 1.34 1.93
CA LEU A 137 22.61 2.23 1.12
C LEU A 137 22.81 3.61 1.75
N PHE A 138 21.95 3.97 2.71
CA PHE A 138 21.93 5.29 3.36
C PHE A 138 22.44 5.25 4.82
N MET A 139 22.91 4.08 5.28
CA MET A 139 23.54 3.86 6.59
C MET A 139 25.06 3.74 6.43
#